data_AF-A0A6G3WUV0-F1
#
_entry.id   AF-A0A6G3WUV0-F1
#
_cell.length_a   1.000
_cell.length_b   1.000
_cell.length_c   1.000
_cell.angle_alpha   90.00
_cell.angle_beta   90.00
_cell.angle_gamma   90.00
#
_symmetry.space_group_name_H-M   'P 1'
#
loop_
_entity.id
_entity.type
_entity.pdbx_description
1 polymer ?
#
loop_
_entity_poly.entity_id
_entity_poly.type
_entity_poly.pdbx_seq_one_letter_code
_entity_poly.pdbx_strand_id
1 'polypeptide(L)'
;PPAEDMAVADPHPGLETTIAEIFAGLLARPVNRDDDFFLSGGHSLAAVKAVARIRATVGVEVTVRTLFANPTVAALATAIDAGSNSPGTPVVPGGSGPVPAPPGRLSGPQHGLWILHRAGQDNGAYGVHAAIRLEGALDEADLRARFARTLAAHPVLRSVIVVHDGTPRLSAEPCADESAARAWRTTDLSA
;
A
#
# COMPACT_ATOMS: atom_id res chain seq x y z
N PRO A 1 -2.18 25.96 -40.66
CA PRO A 1 -3.12 26.24 -39.55
C PRO A 1 -2.38 26.34 -38.21
N PRO A 2 -2.45 27.47 -37.48
CA PRO A 2 -1.94 27.47 -36.11
C PRO A 2 -2.88 26.62 -35.25
N ALA A 3 -2.32 25.73 -34.44
CA ALA A 3 -3.05 24.93 -33.47
C ALA A 3 -3.79 25.87 -32.52
N GLU A 4 -5.10 25.70 -32.41
CA GLU A 4 -5.90 26.37 -31.40
C GLU A 4 -5.32 25.99 -30.02
N ASP A 5 -4.93 27.03 -29.29
CA ASP A 5 -4.57 26.99 -27.89
C ASP A 5 -5.79 26.44 -27.13
N MET A 6 -5.79 25.12 -26.86
CA MET A 6 -6.82 24.48 -26.07
C MET A 6 -6.79 25.12 -24.69
N ALA A 7 -7.70 26.06 -24.46
CA ALA A 7 -7.82 26.77 -23.21
C ALA A 7 -7.77 25.79 -22.04
N VAL A 8 -6.70 25.88 -21.26
CA VAL A 8 -6.50 25.09 -20.06
C VAL A 8 -7.58 25.53 -19.07
N ALA A 9 -8.61 24.69 -18.87
CA ALA A 9 -9.72 25.00 -17.99
C ALA A 9 -9.31 24.76 -16.53
N ASP A 10 -9.34 25.82 -15.73
CA ASP A 10 -9.08 25.72 -14.30
C ASP A 10 -10.19 24.91 -13.59
N PRO A 11 -9.85 24.13 -12.54
CA PRO A 11 -10.85 23.47 -11.70
C PRO A 11 -11.85 24.48 -11.12
N HIS A 12 -13.14 24.16 -11.15
CA HIS A 12 -14.13 24.99 -10.50
C HIS A 12 -13.99 24.95 -8.96
N PRO A 13 -14.42 26.02 -8.25
CA PRO A 13 -14.38 26.05 -6.80
C PRO A 13 -15.14 24.87 -6.17
N GLY A 14 -14.60 24.33 -5.08
CA GLY A 14 -15.20 23.24 -4.32
C GLY A 14 -14.50 21.91 -4.56
N LEU A 15 -15.28 20.88 -4.91
CA LEU A 15 -14.78 19.50 -5.00
C LEU A 15 -13.67 19.33 -6.06
N GLU A 16 -13.82 19.99 -7.21
CA GLU A 16 -12.80 19.94 -8.26
C GLU A 16 -11.47 20.53 -7.80
N THR A 17 -11.46 21.66 -7.08
CA THR A 17 -10.24 22.25 -6.51
C THR A 17 -9.56 21.27 -5.55
N THR A 18 -10.32 20.65 -4.64
CA THR A 18 -9.78 19.66 -3.69
C THR A 18 -9.16 18.45 -4.41
N ILE A 19 -9.83 17.92 -5.44
CA ILE A 19 -9.32 16.78 -6.21
C ILE A 19 -8.05 17.19 -6.97
N ALA A 20 -8.04 18.36 -7.60
CA ALA A 20 -6.88 18.88 -8.33
C ALA A 20 -5.67 19.05 -7.42
N GLU A 21 -5.83 19.59 -6.20
CA GLU A 21 -4.75 19.71 -5.21
C GLU A 21 -4.18 18.35 -4.80
N ILE A 22 -5.06 17.36 -4.57
CA ILE A 22 -4.63 16.00 -4.23
C ILE A 22 -3.84 15.36 -5.37
N PHE A 23 -4.32 15.51 -6.61
CA PHE A 23 -3.63 14.99 -7.79
C PHE A 23 -2.31 15.70 -7.99
N ALA A 24 -2.27 17.02 -7.89
CA ALA A 24 -1.05 17.81 -8.05
C ALA A 24 0.03 17.41 -7.06
N GLY A 25 -0.33 17.16 -5.79
CA GLY A 25 0.60 16.67 -4.77
C GLY A 25 1.11 15.25 -5.02
N LEU A 26 0.36 14.41 -5.74
CA LEU A 26 0.75 13.03 -6.06
C LEU A 26 1.55 12.92 -7.37
N LEU A 27 1.24 13.78 -8.34
CA LEU A 27 1.88 13.83 -9.65
C LEU A 27 3.07 14.80 -9.69
N ALA A 28 3.25 15.61 -8.64
CA ALA A 28 4.28 16.66 -8.53
C ALA A 28 4.23 17.67 -9.69
N ARG A 29 3.02 18.00 -10.15
CA ARG A 29 2.76 18.99 -11.20
C ARG A 29 1.39 19.65 -11.01
N PRO A 30 1.14 20.85 -11.56
CA PRO A 30 -0.20 21.40 -11.64
C PRO A 30 -1.15 20.47 -12.43
N VAL A 31 -2.40 20.42 -12.00
CA VAL A 31 -3.46 19.59 -12.58
C VAL A 31 -4.68 20.45 -12.84
N ASN A 32 -5.14 20.45 -14.08
CA ASN A 32 -6.30 21.21 -14.53
C ASN A 32 -7.58 20.37 -14.49
N ARG A 33 -8.71 21.01 -14.78
CA ARG A 33 -10.05 20.40 -14.76
C ARG A 33 -10.14 19.09 -15.57
N ASP A 34 -9.59 19.12 -16.78
CA ASP A 34 -9.73 18.05 -17.77
C ASP A 34 -8.47 17.19 -17.90
N ASP A 35 -7.47 17.42 -17.03
CA ASP A 35 -6.26 16.60 -16.99
C ASP A 35 -6.60 15.19 -16.51
N ASP A 36 -6.32 14.21 -17.36
CA ASP A 36 -6.46 12.79 -17.02
C ASP A 36 -5.33 12.37 -16.07
N PHE A 37 -5.72 11.79 -14.93
CA PHE A 37 -4.80 11.34 -13.89
C PHE A 37 -3.74 10.36 -14.39
N PHE A 38 -4.14 9.39 -15.23
CA PHE A 38 -3.27 8.31 -15.70
C PHE A 38 -2.38 8.77 -16.85
N LEU A 39 -2.93 9.58 -17.78
CA LEU A 39 -2.12 10.18 -18.85
C LEU A 39 -1.10 11.18 -18.29
N SER A 40 -1.38 11.78 -17.13
CA SER A 40 -0.48 12.69 -16.42
C SER A 40 0.58 11.98 -15.56
N GLY A 41 0.74 10.65 -15.68
CA GLY A 41 1.75 9.86 -14.96
C GLY A 41 1.23 9.17 -13.69
N GLY A 42 -0.07 9.21 -13.43
CA GLY A 42 -0.71 8.48 -12.34
C GLY A 42 -0.62 6.96 -12.53
N HIS A 43 -0.20 6.25 -11.49
CA HIS A 43 -0.10 4.79 -11.47
C HIS A 43 -0.91 4.20 -10.32
N SER A 44 -1.03 2.87 -10.25
CA SER A 44 -1.94 2.20 -9.31
C SER A 44 -1.76 2.60 -7.84
N LEU A 45 -0.52 2.75 -7.37
CA LEU A 45 -0.26 3.19 -5.99
C LEU A 45 -0.65 4.67 -5.77
N ALA A 46 -0.40 5.53 -6.76
CA ALA A 46 -0.83 6.93 -6.71
C ALA A 46 -2.37 7.02 -6.72
N ALA A 47 -3.06 6.22 -7.53
CA ALA A 47 -4.52 6.12 -7.56
C ALA A 47 -5.10 5.69 -6.21
N VAL A 48 -4.53 4.66 -5.58
CA VAL A 48 -4.95 4.22 -4.23
C VAL A 48 -4.75 5.34 -3.20
N LYS A 49 -3.63 6.06 -3.24
CA LYS A 49 -3.37 7.20 -2.36
C LYS A 49 -4.34 8.37 -2.62
N ALA A 50 -4.63 8.67 -3.88
CA ALA A 50 -5.56 9.72 -4.28
C ALA A 50 -6.96 9.45 -3.73
N VAL A 51 -7.48 8.24 -3.97
CA VAL A 51 -8.78 7.81 -3.47
C VAL A 51 -8.86 7.85 -1.95
N ALA A 52 -7.83 7.38 -1.24
CA ALA A 52 -7.80 7.42 0.22
C ALA A 52 -7.83 8.86 0.76
N ARG A 53 -7.10 9.78 0.13
CA ARG A 53 -7.10 11.21 0.50
C ARG A 53 -8.45 11.87 0.20
N ILE A 54 -9.02 11.64 -0.98
CA ILE A 54 -10.32 12.20 -1.37
C ILE A 54 -11.42 11.75 -0.38
N ARG A 55 -11.46 10.46 -0.03
CA ARG A 55 -12.39 9.93 0.99
C ARG A 55 -12.23 10.65 2.33
N ALA A 56 -10.99 10.85 2.78
CA ALA A 56 -10.70 11.50 4.05
C ALA A 56 -11.10 12.98 4.06
N THR A 57 -11.00 13.67 2.92
CA THR A 57 -11.33 15.10 2.82
C THR A 57 -12.83 15.36 2.59
N VAL A 58 -13.48 14.55 1.76
CA VAL A 58 -14.87 14.78 1.30
C VAL A 58 -15.89 13.99 2.12
N GLY A 59 -15.48 12.91 2.79
CA GLY A 59 -16.37 12.09 3.63
C GLY A 59 -17.31 11.16 2.85
N VAL A 60 -17.12 11.01 1.54
CA VAL A 60 -17.94 10.14 0.66
C VAL A 60 -17.13 8.91 0.23
N GLU A 61 -17.80 7.78 0.04
CA GLU A 61 -17.19 6.56 -0.50
C GLU A 61 -16.83 6.75 -1.99
N VAL A 62 -15.52 6.80 -2.28
CA VAL A 62 -14.98 6.89 -3.65
C VAL A 62 -14.12 5.67 -3.92
N THR A 63 -14.33 4.88 -4.96
CA THR A 63 -13.50 3.68 -5.19
C THR A 63 -12.39 3.93 -6.20
N VAL A 64 -11.35 3.08 -6.21
CA VAL A 64 -10.35 3.07 -7.30
C VAL A 64 -11.03 2.84 -8.64
N ARG A 65 -12.07 2.00 -8.68
CA ARG A 65 -12.89 1.79 -9.89
C ARG A 65 -13.56 3.08 -10.36
N THR A 66 -14.07 3.92 -9.45
CA THR A 66 -14.68 5.22 -9.77
C THR A 66 -13.66 6.15 -10.43
N LEU A 67 -12.42 6.19 -9.91
CA LEU A 67 -11.33 6.96 -10.50
C LEU A 67 -10.93 6.46 -11.89
N PHE A 68 -10.85 5.15 -12.10
CA PHE A 68 -10.58 4.59 -13.44
C PHE A 68 -11.68 4.90 -14.45
N ALA A 69 -12.94 4.91 -14.02
CA ALA A 69 -14.06 5.24 -14.89
C ALA A 69 -14.17 6.74 -15.19
N ASN A 70 -13.66 7.60 -14.29
CA ASN A 70 -13.74 9.05 -14.38
C ASN A 70 -12.36 9.66 -14.05
N PRO A 71 -11.39 9.57 -14.98
CA PRO A 71 -9.99 9.83 -14.70
C PRO A 71 -9.62 11.32 -14.64
N THR A 72 -10.51 12.22 -15.07
CA THR A 72 -10.30 13.67 -15.01
C THR A 72 -10.89 14.27 -13.73
N VAL A 73 -10.39 15.44 -13.32
CA VAL A 73 -10.86 16.14 -12.12
C VAL A 73 -12.37 16.42 -12.19
N ALA A 74 -12.84 16.99 -13.31
CA ALA A 74 -14.26 17.29 -13.50
C ALA A 74 -15.14 16.04 -13.53
N ALA A 75 -14.72 14.99 -14.23
CA ALA A 75 -15.50 13.76 -14.33
C ALA A 75 -15.60 13.08 -12.95
N LEU A 76 -14.50 13.05 -12.18
CA LEU A 76 -14.49 12.47 -10.86
C LEU A 76 -15.37 13.26 -9.88
N ALA A 77 -15.28 14.59 -9.89
CA ALA A 77 -16.14 15.45 -9.07
C ALA A 77 -17.62 15.20 -9.37
N THR A 78 -17.98 15.18 -10.66
CA THR A 78 -19.35 14.90 -11.12
C THR A 78 -19.83 13.52 -10.64
N ALA A 79 -18.98 12.49 -10.72
CA ALA A 79 -19.33 11.15 -10.28
C ALA A 79 -19.55 11.06 -8.76
N ILE A 80 -18.76 11.80 -7.97
CA ILE A 80 -18.89 11.86 -6.51
C ILE A 80 -20.19 12.60 -6.12
N ASP A 81 -20.48 13.72 -6.77
CA ASP A 81 -21.71 14.49 -6.53
C ASP A 81 -22.96 13.70 -6.94
N ALA A 82 -22.92 12.98 -8.05
CA ALA A 82 -24.02 12.11 -8.49
C ALA A 82 -24.27 10.93 -7.53
N GLY A 83 -23.20 10.35 -6.98
CA GLY A 83 -23.29 9.29 -5.96
C GLY A 83 -23.83 9.78 -4.62
N SER A 84 -23.61 11.05 -4.29
CA SER A 84 -24.10 11.69 -3.06
C SER A 84 -25.60 12.01 -3.11
N ASN A 85 -26.18 12.14 -4.30
CA ASN A 85 -27.59 12.50 -4.53
C ASN A 85 -28.54 11.29 -4.76
N SER A 86 -28.04 10.05 -4.69
CA SER A 86 -28.87 8.86 -4.84
C SER A 86 -29.44 8.40 -3.49
N PRO A 87 -30.77 8.25 -3.33
CA PRO A 87 -31.35 7.61 -2.15
C PRO A 87 -30.96 6.13 -2.14
N GLY A 88 -30.03 5.78 -1.26
CA GLY A 88 -29.82 4.41 -0.78
C GLY A 88 -29.62 3.35 -1.86
N THR A 89 -28.49 3.37 -2.57
CA THR A 89 -27.89 2.09 -2.96
C THR A 89 -27.63 1.33 -1.67
N PRO A 90 -28.02 0.04 -1.54
CA PRO A 90 -27.67 -0.73 -0.38
C PRO A 90 -26.18 -0.58 -0.17
N VAL A 91 -25.83 -0.06 1.00
CA VAL A 91 -24.52 -0.24 1.58
C VAL A 91 -24.31 -1.75 1.57
N VAL A 92 -23.71 -2.27 0.50
CA VAL A 92 -22.81 -3.38 0.68
C VAL A 92 -21.79 -2.77 1.62
N PRO A 93 -21.65 -3.25 2.86
CA PRO A 93 -20.49 -2.88 3.63
C PRO A 93 -19.34 -3.34 2.74
N GLY A 94 -18.73 -2.41 1.98
CA GLY A 94 -17.39 -2.59 1.48
C GLY A 94 -16.63 -2.89 2.75
N GLY A 95 -16.37 -4.19 2.95
CA GLY A 95 -16.08 -4.76 4.26
C GLY A 95 -15.20 -3.78 4.99
N SER A 96 -15.72 -3.31 6.13
CA SER A 96 -15.04 -2.51 7.14
C SER A 96 -13.55 -2.59 6.93
N GLY A 97 -12.90 -1.43 6.71
CA GLY A 97 -11.44 -1.35 6.62
C GLY A 97 -10.81 -2.31 7.62
N PRO A 98 -9.76 -3.02 7.20
CA PRO A 98 -9.53 -4.44 7.51
C PRO A 98 -10.34 -4.90 8.72
N VAL A 99 -11.44 -5.65 8.51
CA VAL A 99 -12.09 -6.44 9.57
C VAL A 99 -10.94 -6.94 10.43
N PRO A 100 -10.83 -6.54 11.72
CA PRO A 100 -9.71 -6.95 12.52
C PRO A 100 -9.76 -8.46 12.52
N ALA A 101 -8.87 -9.07 11.73
CA ALA A 101 -8.72 -10.49 11.73
C ALA A 101 -8.46 -10.80 13.22
N PRO A 102 -9.22 -11.71 13.85
CA PRO A 102 -8.95 -12.10 15.22
C PRO A 102 -7.44 -12.23 15.39
N PRO A 103 -6.83 -11.65 16.43
CA PRO A 103 -5.39 -11.55 16.54
C PRO A 103 -4.72 -12.85 16.10
N GLY A 104 -3.94 -12.75 15.02
CA GLY A 104 -3.28 -13.89 14.42
C GLY A 104 -4.03 -14.67 13.35
N ARG A 105 -5.16 -14.24 12.77
CA ARG A 105 -5.61 -14.88 11.52
C ARG A 105 -4.69 -14.51 10.35
N LEU A 106 -4.40 -15.49 9.49
CA LEU A 106 -3.66 -15.26 8.25
C LEU A 106 -4.56 -14.52 7.25
N SER A 107 -3.96 -13.60 6.49
CA SER A 107 -4.60 -13.06 5.28
C SER A 107 -4.77 -14.15 4.22
N GLY A 108 -5.65 -13.93 3.23
CA GLY A 108 -5.85 -14.88 2.12
C GLY A 108 -4.53 -15.30 1.45
N PRO A 109 -3.66 -14.36 1.05
CA PRO A 109 -2.33 -14.68 0.52
C PRO A 109 -1.44 -15.46 1.50
N GLN A 110 -1.41 -15.07 2.78
CA GLN A 110 -0.63 -15.80 3.80
C GLN A 110 -1.13 -17.24 3.97
N HIS A 111 -2.44 -17.46 3.97
CA HIS A 111 -3.03 -18.79 4.07
C HIS A 111 -2.67 -19.64 2.84
N GLY A 112 -2.75 -19.09 1.64
CA GLY A 112 -2.35 -19.78 0.42
C GLY A 112 -0.88 -20.22 0.45
N LEU A 113 0.03 -19.31 0.85
CA LEU A 113 1.45 -19.63 1.02
C LEU A 113 1.68 -20.71 2.08
N TRP A 114 0.94 -20.67 3.19
CA TRP A 114 1.01 -21.70 4.23
C TRP A 114 0.59 -23.09 3.71
N ILE A 115 -0.46 -23.16 2.89
CA ILE A 115 -0.87 -24.44 2.25
C ILE A 115 0.24 -24.97 1.34
N LEU A 116 0.82 -24.12 0.49
CA LEU A 116 1.91 -24.51 -0.41
C LEU A 116 3.14 -25.01 0.35
N HIS A 117 3.54 -24.30 1.42
CA HIS A 117 4.63 -24.71 2.30
C HIS A 117 4.34 -26.06 2.96
N ARG A 118 3.13 -26.26 3.50
CA ARG A 118 2.73 -27.53 4.15
C ARG A 118 2.66 -28.71 3.18
N ALA A 119 2.37 -28.46 1.91
CA ALA A 119 2.39 -29.47 0.85
C ALA A 119 3.82 -29.78 0.33
N GLY A 120 4.85 -29.10 0.85
CA GLY A 120 6.22 -29.22 0.36
C GLY A 120 6.40 -28.76 -1.09
N GLN A 121 5.53 -27.86 -1.56
CA GLN A 121 5.52 -27.35 -2.93
C GLN A 121 6.11 -25.94 -3.03
N ASP A 122 6.63 -25.40 -1.94
CA ASP A 122 7.15 -24.05 -1.88
C ASP A 122 8.54 -23.91 -2.50
N ASN A 123 9.30 -25.00 -2.71
CA ASN A 123 10.55 -25.13 -3.50
C ASN A 123 11.52 -23.92 -3.43
N GLY A 124 11.53 -23.17 -2.33
CA GLY A 124 12.22 -21.87 -2.23
C GLY A 124 11.66 -20.74 -3.12
N ALA A 125 10.60 -20.96 -3.89
CA ALA A 125 10.01 -19.99 -4.82
C ALA A 125 9.52 -18.69 -4.17
N TYR A 126 9.27 -18.74 -2.85
CA TYR A 126 8.82 -17.58 -2.06
C TYR A 126 9.93 -17.01 -1.14
N GLY A 127 11.17 -17.47 -1.30
CA GLY A 127 12.33 -16.86 -0.65
C GLY A 127 12.67 -15.52 -1.29
N VAL A 128 12.70 -14.46 -0.49
CA VAL A 128 13.14 -13.14 -0.95
C VAL A 128 14.61 -12.97 -0.57
N HIS A 129 15.49 -12.95 -1.58
CA HIS A 129 16.92 -12.72 -1.40
C HIS A 129 17.27 -11.32 -1.88
N ALA A 130 18.02 -10.57 -1.05
CA ALA A 130 18.60 -9.30 -1.42
C ALA A 130 20.08 -9.30 -1.03
N ALA A 131 20.93 -8.75 -1.89
CA ALA A 131 22.35 -8.56 -1.63
C ALA A 131 22.70 -7.09 -1.83
N ILE A 132 23.43 -6.52 -0.89
CA ILE A 132 23.83 -5.11 -0.90
C ILE A 132 25.34 -5.06 -0.68
N ARG A 133 26.05 -4.32 -1.54
CA ARG A 133 27.47 -4.01 -1.38
C ARG A 133 27.60 -2.66 -0.67
N LEU A 134 28.33 -2.65 0.43
CA LEU A 134 28.67 -1.44 1.18
C LEU A 134 30.15 -1.15 0.96
N GLU A 135 30.48 0.11 0.70
CA GLU A 135 31.87 0.56 0.50
C GLU A 135 32.25 1.58 1.56
N GLY A 136 33.46 1.43 2.11
CA GLY A 136 33.98 2.30 3.16
C GLY A 136 34.04 1.63 4.53
N ALA A 137 34.27 2.43 5.57
CA ALA A 137 34.33 1.95 6.95
C ALA A 137 32.93 1.51 7.40
N LEU A 138 32.79 0.25 7.78
CA LEU A 138 31.56 -0.32 8.31
C LEU A 138 31.72 -0.57 9.81
N ASP A 139 30.88 0.09 10.61
CA ASP A 139 30.69 -0.29 12.02
C ASP A 139 29.65 -1.43 12.08
N GLU A 140 30.15 -2.66 12.15
CA GLU A 140 29.31 -3.86 12.22
C GLU A 140 28.45 -3.88 13.49
N ALA A 141 28.95 -3.32 14.60
CA ALA A 141 28.22 -3.28 15.87
C ALA A 141 27.01 -2.33 15.79
N ASP A 142 27.16 -1.14 15.22
CA ASP A 142 26.03 -0.22 14.99
C ASP A 142 25.03 -0.80 13.98
N LEU A 143 25.51 -1.42 12.89
CA LEU A 143 24.64 -2.05 11.91
C LEU A 143 23.79 -3.16 12.54
N ARG A 144 24.41 -4.03 13.35
CA ARG A 144 23.72 -5.09 14.09
C ARG A 144 22.70 -4.52 15.07
N ALA A 145 23.04 -3.46 15.80
CA ALA A 145 22.12 -2.81 16.74
C ALA A 145 20.91 -2.17 16.02
N ARG A 146 21.10 -1.57 14.84
CA ARG A 146 20.01 -1.05 14.00
C ARG A 146 19.12 -2.16 13.46
N PHE A 147 19.71 -3.26 13.00
CA PHE A 147 18.96 -4.41 12.53
C PHE A 147 18.06 -5.00 13.64
N ALA A 148 18.58 -5.14 14.86
CA ALA A 148 17.81 -5.58 16.02
C ALA A 148 16.64 -4.64 16.34
N ARG A 149 16.84 -3.31 16.25
CA ARG A 149 15.75 -2.32 16.41
C ARG A 149 14.68 -2.45 15.34
N THR A 150 15.06 -2.69 14.09
CA THR A 150 14.10 -2.96 12.99
C THR A 150 13.28 -4.21 13.27
N LEU A 151 13.91 -5.32 13.68
CA LEU A 151 13.19 -6.53 14.08
C LEU A 151 12.21 -6.26 15.23
N ALA A 152 12.63 -5.54 16.27
CA ALA A 152 11.78 -5.19 17.41
C ALA A 152 10.56 -4.37 16.98
N ALA A 153 10.78 -3.33 16.15
CA ALA A 153 9.74 -2.41 15.68
C ALA A 153 8.71 -3.05 14.72
N HIS A 154 9.06 -4.15 14.06
CA HIS A 154 8.19 -4.79 13.06
C HIS A 154 7.79 -6.22 13.46
N PRO A 155 6.62 -6.42 14.10
CA PRO A 155 6.15 -7.73 14.54
C PRO A 155 6.11 -8.80 13.44
N VAL A 156 5.86 -8.40 12.18
CA VAL A 156 5.82 -9.32 11.03
C VAL A 156 7.15 -10.04 10.79
N LEU A 157 8.29 -9.39 11.09
CA LEU A 157 9.63 -9.99 10.94
C LEU A 157 9.95 -11.02 12.03
N ARG A 158 9.12 -11.08 13.07
CA ARG A 158 9.23 -11.99 14.22
C ARG A 158 8.04 -12.92 14.35
N SER A 159 7.26 -13.02 13.27
CA SER A 159 6.03 -13.79 13.27
C SER A 159 6.26 -15.21 12.79
N VAL A 160 5.68 -16.16 13.50
CA VAL A 160 5.63 -17.57 13.15
C VAL A 160 4.18 -17.97 12.91
N ILE A 161 3.95 -18.94 12.01
CA ILE A 161 2.61 -19.52 11.82
C ILE A 161 2.51 -20.75 12.71
N VAL A 162 1.65 -20.69 13.73
CA VAL A 162 1.33 -21.79 14.65
C VAL A 162 -0.03 -22.38 14.32
N VAL A 163 -0.23 -23.67 14.55
CA VAL A 163 -1.55 -24.32 14.37
C VAL A 163 -2.17 -24.52 15.74
N HIS A 164 -3.34 -23.94 15.96
CA HIS A 164 -4.12 -24.08 17.20
C HIS A 164 -5.52 -24.57 16.83
N ASP A 165 -5.96 -25.68 17.42
CA ASP A 165 -7.22 -26.37 17.10
C ASP A 165 -7.44 -26.57 15.60
N GLY A 166 -6.41 -27.06 14.91
CA GLY A 166 -6.44 -27.29 13.46
C GLY A 166 -6.48 -26.01 12.59
N THR A 167 -6.42 -24.83 13.19
CA THR A 167 -6.47 -23.54 12.46
C THR A 167 -5.09 -22.87 12.48
N PRO A 168 -4.52 -22.49 11.32
CA PRO A 168 -3.27 -21.73 11.27
C PRO A 168 -3.49 -20.31 11.79
N ARG A 169 -2.57 -19.86 12.63
CA ARG A 169 -2.54 -18.51 13.20
C ARG A 169 -1.14 -17.92 13.16
N LEU A 170 -1.04 -16.64 12.82
CA LEU A 170 0.17 -15.83 12.89
C LEU A 170 0.37 -15.37 14.34
N SER A 171 1.49 -15.76 14.93
CA SER A 171 1.89 -15.34 16.28
C SER A 171 3.20 -14.58 16.20
N ALA A 172 3.24 -13.36 16.73
CA ALA A 172 4.47 -12.58 16.81
C ALA A 172 5.16 -12.86 18.16
N GLU A 173 6.38 -13.38 18.12
CA GLU A 173 7.17 -13.63 19.34
C GLU A 173 7.93 -12.37 19.76
N PRO A 174 8.03 -12.04 21.07
CA PRO A 174 8.84 -10.90 21.53
C PRO A 174 10.24 -10.90 20.93
N CYS A 175 10.77 -9.71 20.63
CA CYS A 175 12.16 -9.61 20.17
C CYS A 175 13.10 -9.81 21.37
N ALA A 176 13.72 -10.99 21.45
CA ALA A 176 14.78 -11.27 22.42
C ALA A 176 16.17 -11.20 21.75
N ASP A 177 17.23 -11.12 22.57
CA ASP A 177 18.61 -11.13 22.08
C ASP A 177 18.93 -12.40 21.26
N GLU A 178 18.36 -13.55 21.64
CA GLU A 178 18.49 -14.79 20.87
C GLU A 178 17.87 -14.70 19.47
N SER A 179 16.70 -14.08 19.33
CA SER A 179 16.03 -13.91 18.03
C SER A 179 16.86 -13.03 17.10
N ALA A 180 17.45 -11.96 17.63
CA ALA A 180 18.35 -11.09 16.89
C ALA A 180 19.64 -11.83 16.49
N ALA A 181 20.19 -12.66 17.38
CA ALA A 181 21.40 -13.43 17.09
C ALA A 181 21.18 -14.48 15.99
N ARG A 182 20.03 -15.16 15.94
CA ARG A 182 19.71 -16.16 14.90
C ARG A 182 19.53 -15.52 13.51
N ALA A 183 19.04 -14.29 13.47
CA ALA A 183 18.74 -13.57 12.23
C ALA A 183 19.99 -12.98 11.54
N TRP A 184 21.16 -13.03 12.18
CA TRP A 184 22.40 -12.46 11.67
C TRP A 184 23.52 -13.49 11.63
N ARG A 185 24.22 -13.58 10.51
CA ARG A 185 25.45 -14.36 10.37
C ARG A 185 26.49 -13.54 9.63
N THR A 186 27.71 -13.53 10.17
CA THR A 186 28.88 -12.92 9.52
C THR A 186 29.73 -14.05 8.94
N THR A 187 30.11 -13.92 7.68
CA THR A 187 31.01 -14.85 7.00
C THR A 187 32.10 -14.04 6.34
N ASP A 188 33.34 -14.33 6.67
CA ASP A 188 34.49 -13.73 6.00
C ASP A 188 34.70 -14.45 4.66
N LEU A 189 34.68 -13.70 3.58
CA LEU A 189 34.86 -14.19 2.21
C LEU A 189 36.28 -13.96 1.68
N SER A 190 37.22 -13.52 2.53
CA SER A 190 38.61 -13.23 2.16
C SER A 190 39.55 -14.44 2.15
N ALA A 191 39.02 -15.66 2.40
CA ALA A 191 39.76 -16.92 2.41
C ALA A 191 39.90 -17.58 1.04
#